data_AF-A0AAU9SCY0-F1
#
_entry.id   AF-A0AAU9SCY0-F1
#
_cell.length_a   1.000
_cell.length_b   1.000
_cell.length_c   1.000
_cell.angle_alpha   90.00
_cell.angle_beta   90.00
_cell.angle_gamma   90.00
#
_symmetry.space_group_name_H-M   'P 1'
#
loop_
_entity.id
_entity.type
_entity.pdbx_description
1 polymer ?
#
loop_
_entity_poly.entity_id
_entity_poly.type
_entity_poly.pdbx_seq_one_letter_code
_entity_poly.pdbx_strand_id
1 'polypeptide(L)'
;MLPLTKLVDKNGGYLVNGEVKIVAEVEVLEVIGNVDQSQESPIQPMKRIKLEHDNNGVSSDLLNYTPPVKEDIDDDVFQILPSQVEFVSRVFKKYPDIALELRAKNQSVRTACMYVFLSVIETLCKSLQELSNDDLMEAGNALTYLKYSGIKVDWLEQKLEEVKEKKKGEQIGETRIQELEEELKDLKRKCTDLEALLGGEKTKVLGARAPALTLDDDVVL
;
A
#
# COMPACT_ATOMS: atom_id res chain seq x y z
N MET A 1 -13.63 20.41 -2.83
CA MET A 1 -13.25 19.19 -3.57
C MET A 1 -14.04 19.13 -4.86
N LEU A 2 -13.40 18.86 -6.01
CA LEU A 2 -14.07 18.66 -7.30
C LEU A 2 -14.48 17.18 -7.46
N PRO A 3 -15.74 16.86 -7.81
CA PRO A 3 -16.18 15.47 -8.02
C PRO A 3 -15.52 14.80 -9.23
N LEU A 4 -15.11 13.53 -9.09
CA LEU A 4 -14.50 12.72 -10.16
C LEU A 4 -15.35 12.64 -11.43
N THR A 5 -16.67 12.59 -11.28
CA THR A 5 -17.61 12.56 -12.41
C THR A 5 -17.52 13.77 -13.32
N LYS A 6 -17.05 14.92 -12.80
CA LYS A 6 -16.87 16.14 -13.59
C LYS A 6 -15.56 16.17 -14.38
N LEU A 7 -14.54 15.44 -13.94
CA LEU A 7 -13.22 15.41 -14.58
C LEU A 7 -13.20 14.53 -15.84
N VAL A 8 -14.00 13.46 -15.84
CA VAL A 8 -14.10 12.48 -16.95
C VAL A 8 -15.26 12.76 -17.91
N ASP A 9 -16.01 13.83 -17.67
CA ASP A 9 -17.08 14.26 -18.58
C ASP A 9 -16.47 14.83 -19.86
N LYS A 10 -16.82 14.24 -21.01
CA LYS A 10 -16.41 14.68 -22.35
C LYS A 10 -16.78 16.14 -22.63
N ASN A 11 -17.80 16.66 -21.95
CA ASN A 11 -18.27 18.04 -22.06
C ASN A 11 -17.87 18.90 -20.85
N GLY A 12 -17.15 18.33 -19.88
CA GLY A 12 -16.77 19.00 -18.64
C GLY A 12 -15.64 20.04 -18.79
N GLY A 13 -14.98 20.09 -19.94
CA GLY A 13 -13.92 21.06 -20.26
C GLY A 13 -12.55 20.75 -19.63
N TYR A 14 -12.43 19.66 -18.87
CA TYR A 14 -11.18 19.23 -18.23
C TYR A 14 -10.38 18.21 -19.07
N LEU A 15 -10.95 17.73 -20.17
CA LEU A 15 -10.34 16.77 -21.08
C LEU A 15 -9.72 17.47 -22.29
N VAL A 16 -8.46 17.16 -22.57
CA VAL A 16 -7.76 17.54 -23.80
C VAL A 16 -7.35 16.23 -24.49
N ASN A 17 -7.82 16.00 -25.71
CA ASN A 17 -7.62 14.74 -26.44
C ASN A 17 -8.05 13.46 -25.69
N GLY A 18 -9.03 13.57 -24.79
CA GLY A 18 -9.52 12.43 -24.00
C GLY A 18 -8.72 12.15 -22.73
N GLU A 19 -7.70 12.95 -22.43
CA GLU A 19 -6.91 12.88 -21.20
C GLU A 19 -7.17 14.09 -20.29
N VAL A 20 -7.20 13.87 -18.98
CA VAL A 20 -7.38 14.93 -17.98
C VAL A 20 -6.03 15.59 -17.72
N LYS A 21 -5.92 16.89 -18.03
CA LYS A 21 -4.68 17.68 -17.79
C LYS A 21 -4.89 18.64 -16.63
N ILE A 22 -4.13 18.49 -15.56
CA ILE A 22 -4.17 19.39 -14.39
C ILE A 22 -2.91 20.27 -14.42
N VAL A 23 -3.11 21.59 -14.54
CA VAL A 23 -2.03 22.59 -14.44
C VAL A 23 -2.07 23.18 -13.03
N ALA A 24 -1.00 23.02 -12.27
CA ALA A 24 -0.84 23.61 -10.94
C ALA A 24 0.34 24.59 -10.98
N GLU A 25 0.08 25.85 -10.62
CA GLU A 25 1.10 26.87 -10.50
C GLU A 25 1.80 26.69 -9.14
N VAL A 26 3.10 26.41 -9.15
CA VAL A 26 3.90 26.23 -7.94
C VAL A 26 4.74 27.48 -7.74
N GLU A 27 4.46 28.23 -6.68
CA GLU A 27 5.24 29.41 -6.29
C GLU A 27 6.58 28.95 -5.71
N VAL A 28 7.67 29.18 -6.44
CA VAL A 28 9.03 28.83 -6.01
C VAL A 28 9.53 29.94 -5.08
N LEU A 29 9.65 29.65 -3.79
CA LEU A 29 10.37 30.53 -2.86
C LEU A 29 11.87 30.40 -3.11
N GLU A 30 12.52 31.48 -3.55
CA GLU A 30 13.97 31.56 -3.69
C GLU A 30 14.66 31.36 -2.33
N VAL A 31 15.49 30.33 -2.23
CA VAL A 31 16.37 30.11 -1.07
C VAL A 31 17.60 31.00 -1.24
N ILE A 32 17.66 32.08 -0.46
CA ILE A 32 18.88 32.87 -0.28
C ILE A 32 19.85 32.03 0.56
N GLY A 33 20.84 31.43 -0.08
CA GLY A 33 21.99 30.78 0.56
C GLY A 33 23.27 31.30 -0.06
N ASN A 34 24.00 32.17 0.65
CA ASN A 34 25.36 32.55 0.28
C ASN A 34 26.24 31.30 0.33
N VAL A 35 26.75 30.87 -0.82
CA VAL A 35 27.77 29.81 -0.92
C VAL A 35 29.11 30.49 -1.16
N ASP A 36 30.00 30.32 -0.17
CA ASP A 36 31.38 30.78 -0.17
C ASP A 36 32.16 30.23 -1.38
N GLN A 37 32.96 31.10 -2.00
CA GLN A 37 33.88 30.77 -3.09
C GLN A 37 35.02 29.86 -2.60
N SER A 38 35.25 28.74 -3.29
CA SER A 38 36.54 28.03 -3.22
C SER A 38 36.96 27.48 -4.59
N GLN A 39 37.80 28.28 -5.25
CA GLN A 39 38.92 27.99 -6.17
C GLN A 39 38.75 26.94 -7.30
N GLU A 40 38.81 27.47 -8.52
CA GLU A 40 39.05 26.83 -9.83
C GLU A 40 40.23 25.85 -9.88
N SER A 41 40.09 24.84 -10.76
CA SER A 41 41.19 24.42 -11.64
C SER A 41 40.64 24.19 -13.06
N PRO A 42 41.25 24.77 -14.12
CA PRO A 42 40.70 24.76 -15.47
C PRO A 42 41.13 23.52 -16.27
N ILE A 43 40.17 22.78 -16.84
CA ILE A 43 40.44 21.73 -17.85
C ILE A 43 40.04 22.27 -19.23
N GLN A 44 41.03 22.33 -20.13
CA GLN A 44 40.93 22.83 -21.51
C GLN A 44 40.10 21.90 -22.44
N PRO A 45 39.45 22.45 -23.48
CA PRO A 45 38.65 21.66 -24.43
C PRO A 45 39.53 20.99 -25.51
N MET A 46 39.38 19.67 -25.66
CA MET A 46 40.03 18.90 -26.72
C MET A 46 39.33 19.05 -28.08
N LYS A 47 40.17 19.08 -29.12
CA LYS A 47 39.88 19.48 -30.50
C LYS A 47 39.01 18.46 -31.26
N ARG A 48 38.08 19.01 -32.05
CA ARG A 48 37.20 18.35 -33.04
C ARG A 48 38.04 17.81 -34.21
N ILE A 49 37.88 16.54 -34.55
CA ILE A 49 38.41 15.94 -35.78
C ILE A 49 37.43 16.24 -36.92
N LYS A 50 37.92 16.86 -38.00
CA LYS A 50 37.24 17.01 -39.29
C LYS A 50 37.46 15.73 -40.11
N LEU A 51 36.40 15.23 -40.73
CA LEU A 51 36.48 14.35 -41.88
C LEU A 51 35.40 14.82 -42.86
N GLU A 52 35.81 15.22 -44.05
CA GLU A 52 34.96 15.67 -45.17
C GLU A 52 35.41 14.94 -46.44
N HIS A 53 34.50 14.91 -47.43
CA HIS A 53 34.53 14.36 -48.80
C HIS A 53 33.81 12.99 -48.96
N ASP A 54 32.84 12.78 -49.87
CA ASP A 54 32.40 13.56 -51.05
C ASP A 54 30.97 13.22 -51.56
N ASN A 55 30.47 14.14 -52.39
CA ASN A 55 29.21 14.29 -53.15
C ASN A 55 28.53 13.05 -53.79
N ASN A 56 27.19 13.07 -53.91
CA ASN A 56 26.46 13.29 -55.20
C ASN A 56 24.92 13.19 -55.03
N GLY A 57 24.15 14.08 -55.66
CA GLY A 57 22.74 13.84 -56.00
C GLY A 57 21.72 14.93 -55.59
N VAL A 58 21.47 15.87 -56.51
CA VAL A 58 20.41 16.90 -56.48
C VAL A 58 19.00 16.29 -56.61
N SER A 59 18.03 16.77 -55.82
CA SER A 59 16.70 17.17 -56.34
C SER A 59 15.98 18.09 -55.35
N SER A 60 15.50 19.21 -55.88
CA SER A 60 14.68 20.22 -55.24
C SER A 60 13.26 19.72 -54.98
N ASP A 61 12.61 20.15 -53.89
CA ASP A 61 11.42 21.00 -53.96
C ASP A 61 10.86 21.34 -52.56
N LEU A 62 10.25 22.53 -52.51
CA LEU A 62 9.80 23.28 -51.34
C LEU A 62 9.00 22.48 -50.32
N LEU A 63 9.25 22.71 -49.01
CA LEU A 63 8.24 23.20 -48.07
C LEU A 63 8.91 23.99 -46.93
N ASN A 64 8.48 25.24 -46.75
CA ASN A 64 8.78 26.04 -45.58
C ASN A 64 8.33 25.30 -44.32
N TYR A 65 9.26 24.89 -43.47
CA TYR A 65 8.96 24.54 -42.09
C TYR A 65 9.71 25.55 -41.21
N THR A 66 8.97 26.54 -40.71
CA THR A 66 9.38 27.31 -39.54
C THR A 66 9.75 26.30 -38.46
N PRO A 67 10.95 26.37 -37.84
CA PRO A 67 11.29 25.42 -36.79
C PRO A 67 10.26 25.63 -35.66
N PRO A 68 9.52 24.58 -35.24
CA PRO A 68 8.78 24.71 -34.00
C PRO A 68 9.82 24.98 -32.93
N VAL A 69 9.55 26.01 -32.14
CA VAL A 69 10.20 26.26 -30.86
C VAL A 69 10.36 24.91 -30.18
N LYS A 70 11.59 24.58 -29.78
CA LYS A 70 11.87 23.42 -28.94
C LYS A 70 11.15 23.66 -27.61
N GLU A 71 9.89 23.26 -27.53
CA GLU A 71 9.31 22.87 -26.26
C GLU A 71 10.00 21.56 -25.92
N ASP A 72 10.94 21.63 -24.99
CA ASP A 72 11.46 20.45 -24.31
C ASP A 72 10.26 19.77 -23.63
N ILE A 73 9.64 18.83 -24.35
CA ILE A 73 8.64 17.93 -23.78
C ILE A 73 9.40 17.06 -22.79
N ASP A 74 9.30 17.45 -21.53
CA ASP A 74 9.80 16.72 -20.38
C ASP A 74 9.35 15.26 -20.47
N ASP A 75 10.30 14.34 -20.64
CA ASP A 75 10.13 12.87 -20.70
C ASP A 75 9.71 12.28 -19.33
N ASP A 76 8.95 13.05 -18.55
CA ASP A 76 8.60 12.81 -17.14
C ASP A 76 7.25 12.07 -16.98
N VAL A 77 6.78 11.43 -18.06
CA VAL A 77 5.55 10.64 -18.04
C VAL A 77 5.89 9.22 -17.60
N PHE A 78 5.74 8.98 -16.30
CA PHE A 78 5.66 7.66 -15.71
C PHE A 78 4.59 6.81 -16.42
N GLN A 79 4.92 5.61 -16.87
CA GLN A 79 3.93 4.65 -17.37
C GLN A 79 3.25 3.95 -16.19
N ILE A 80 2.26 4.61 -15.58
CA ILE A 80 1.42 4.05 -14.51
C ILE A 80 0.10 3.60 -15.12
N LEU A 81 -0.43 2.45 -14.70
CA LEU A 81 -1.76 2.03 -15.16
C LEU A 81 -2.82 3.05 -14.71
N PRO A 82 -3.81 3.41 -15.55
CA PRO A 82 -4.85 4.37 -15.18
C PRO A 82 -5.56 4.05 -13.85
N SER A 83 -5.72 2.75 -13.54
CA SER A 83 -6.32 2.28 -12.28
C SER A 83 -5.49 2.60 -11.03
N GLN A 84 -4.19 2.86 -11.17
CA GLN A 84 -3.28 3.14 -10.06
C GLN A 84 -3.04 4.64 -9.84
N VAL A 85 -3.40 5.50 -10.80
CA VAL A 85 -3.09 6.94 -10.78
C VAL A 85 -3.59 7.63 -9.51
N GLU A 86 -4.81 7.34 -9.06
CA GLU A 86 -5.35 7.95 -7.84
C GLU A 86 -4.57 7.53 -6.58
N PHE A 87 -4.22 6.25 -6.49
CA PHE A 87 -3.43 5.73 -5.37
C PHE A 87 -2.05 6.37 -5.34
N VAL A 88 -1.33 6.36 -6.47
CA VAL A 88 0.00 6.98 -6.58
C VAL A 88 -0.05 8.47 -6.24
N SER A 89 -1.05 9.21 -6.74
CA SER A 89 -1.23 10.63 -6.45
C SER A 89 -1.39 10.89 -4.95
N ARG A 90 -2.21 10.09 -4.26
CA ARG A 90 -2.39 10.20 -2.80
C ARG A 90 -1.09 9.90 -2.03
N VAL A 91 -0.33 8.89 -2.47
CA VAL A 91 0.93 8.51 -1.84
C VAL A 91 1.97 9.64 -1.98
N PHE A 92 2.18 10.18 -3.18
CA PHE A 92 3.15 11.26 -3.38
C PHE A 92 2.74 12.59 -2.76
N LYS A 93 1.44 12.87 -2.66
CA LYS A 93 0.97 14.02 -1.87
C LYS A 93 1.34 13.90 -0.39
N LYS A 94 1.36 12.67 0.14
CA LYS A 94 1.73 12.39 1.54
C LYS A 94 3.24 12.33 1.74
N TYR A 95 3.99 11.89 0.73
CA TYR A 95 5.43 11.69 0.79
C TYR A 95 6.14 12.38 -0.40
N PRO A 96 6.12 13.71 -0.47
CA PRO A 96 6.66 14.45 -1.61
C PRO A 96 8.17 14.25 -1.79
N ASP A 97 8.92 14.09 -0.70
CA ASP A 97 10.37 13.89 -0.74
C ASP A 97 10.76 12.63 -1.53
N ILE A 98 9.98 11.55 -1.41
CA ILE A 98 10.22 10.31 -2.17
C ILE A 98 9.96 10.52 -3.65
N ALA A 99 8.94 11.30 -4.01
CA ALA A 99 8.68 11.61 -5.42
C ALA A 99 9.88 12.35 -6.05
N LEU A 100 10.50 13.27 -5.31
CA LEU A 100 11.72 13.96 -5.74
C LEU A 100 12.89 12.99 -5.90
N GLU A 101 13.11 12.09 -4.94
CA GLU A 101 14.20 11.12 -5.00
C GLU A 101 14.04 10.09 -6.12
N LEU A 102 12.81 9.66 -6.39
CA LEU A 102 12.47 8.80 -7.53
C LEU A 102 12.69 9.52 -8.86
N ARG A 103 12.30 10.80 -8.96
CA ARG A 103 12.50 11.63 -10.16
C ARG A 103 13.99 11.84 -10.46
N ALA A 104 14.83 11.94 -9.44
CA ALA A 104 16.28 12.10 -9.60
C ALA A 104 16.98 10.85 -10.18
N LYS A 105 16.29 9.72 -10.33
CA LYS A 105 16.85 8.50 -10.94
C LYS A 105 16.66 8.50 -12.45
N ASN A 106 17.52 7.74 -13.14
CA ASN A 106 17.31 7.45 -14.55
C ASN A 106 16.03 6.62 -14.75
N GLN A 107 15.51 6.59 -15.98
CA GLN A 107 14.17 6.07 -16.27
C GLN A 107 13.93 4.62 -15.84
N SER A 108 14.91 3.72 -16.03
CA SER A 108 14.75 2.31 -15.70
C SER A 108 14.74 2.09 -14.19
N VAL A 109 15.69 2.69 -13.47
CA VAL A 109 15.75 2.63 -12.00
C VAL A 109 14.52 3.28 -11.38
N ARG A 110 14.11 4.45 -11.89
CA ARG A 110 12.90 5.16 -11.47
C ARG A 110 11.67 4.26 -11.55
N THR A 111 11.48 3.62 -12.70
CA THR A 111 10.33 2.74 -12.95
C THR A 111 10.35 1.54 -12.00
N ALA A 112 11.48 0.84 -11.89
CA ALA A 112 11.61 -0.32 -11.01
C ALA A 112 11.39 0.05 -9.54
N CYS A 113 12.02 1.12 -9.06
CA CYS A 113 11.87 1.60 -7.69
C CYS A 113 10.43 2.02 -7.40
N MET A 114 9.73 2.63 -8.36
CA MET A 114 8.33 3.01 -8.17
C MET A 114 7.44 1.77 -7.98
N TYR A 115 7.61 0.72 -8.79
CA TYR A 115 6.84 -0.52 -8.59
C TYR A 115 7.11 -1.15 -7.22
N VAL A 116 8.37 -1.22 -6.82
CA VAL A 116 8.77 -1.76 -5.51
C VAL A 116 8.23 -0.90 -4.36
N PHE A 117 8.29 0.42 -4.49
CA PHE A 117 7.76 1.32 -3.48
C PHE A 117 6.25 1.18 -3.33
N LEU A 118 5.51 1.16 -4.43
CA LEU A 118 4.05 1.01 -4.41
C LEU A 118 3.63 -0.34 -3.87
N SER A 119 4.33 -1.42 -4.19
CA SER A 119 4.03 -2.76 -3.65
C SER A 119 4.22 -2.84 -2.14
N VAL A 120 5.24 -2.16 -1.59
CA VAL A 120 5.43 -2.06 -0.13
C VAL A 120 4.29 -1.27 0.50
N ILE A 121 3.93 -0.11 -0.04
CA ILE A 121 2.84 0.71 0.51
C ILE A 121 1.52 -0.07 0.46
N GLU A 122 1.23 -0.74 -0.65
CA GLU A 122 0.03 -1.57 -0.80
C GLU A 122 -0.01 -2.69 0.24
N THR A 123 1.12 -3.39 0.42
CA THR A 123 1.26 -4.44 1.44
C THR A 123 0.99 -3.90 2.84
N LEU A 124 1.61 -2.78 3.23
CA LEU A 124 1.40 -2.17 4.54
C LEU A 124 -0.01 -1.55 4.74
N CYS A 125 -0.77 -1.35 3.66
CA CYS A 125 -2.16 -0.91 3.73
C CYS A 125 -3.16 -2.07 3.91
N LYS A 126 -2.73 -3.32 3.75
CA LYS A 126 -3.60 -4.50 3.99
C LYS A 126 -4.01 -4.59 5.45
N SER A 127 -5.10 -5.29 5.71
CA SER A 127 -5.49 -5.62 7.09
C SER A 127 -4.45 -6.54 7.72
N LEU A 128 -4.33 -6.51 9.06
CA LEU A 128 -3.40 -7.40 9.76
C LEU A 128 -3.73 -8.87 9.48
N GLN A 129 -5.01 -9.24 9.46
CA GLN A 129 -5.47 -10.59 9.18
C GLN A 129 -5.03 -11.11 7.80
N GLU A 130 -5.05 -10.25 6.77
CA GLU A 130 -4.62 -10.60 5.40
C GLU A 130 -3.10 -10.62 5.22
N LEU A 131 -2.35 -10.00 6.16
CA LEU A 131 -0.90 -9.96 6.11
C LEU A 131 -0.29 -11.26 6.63
N SER A 132 0.52 -11.91 5.80
CA SER A 132 1.37 -13.01 6.22
C SER A 132 2.74 -12.52 6.73
N ASN A 133 3.44 -13.37 7.49
CA ASN A 133 4.82 -13.08 7.89
C ASN A 133 5.75 -13.01 6.67
N ASP A 134 5.45 -13.77 5.61
CA ASP A 134 6.22 -13.77 4.36
C ASP A 134 6.03 -12.45 3.61
N ASP A 135 4.81 -11.90 3.55
CA ASP A 135 4.56 -10.56 2.99
C ASP A 135 5.38 -9.49 3.71
N LEU A 136 5.46 -9.55 5.04
CA LEU A 136 6.23 -8.59 5.85
C LEU A 136 7.75 -8.77 5.67
N MET A 137 8.21 -9.99 5.44
CA MET A 137 9.61 -10.28 5.11
C MET A 137 9.97 -9.72 3.73
N GLU A 138 9.12 -9.97 2.74
CA GLU A 138 9.33 -9.49 1.37
C GLU A 138 9.26 -7.97 1.29
N ALA A 139 8.35 -7.34 2.04
CA ALA A 139 8.34 -5.89 2.19
C ALA A 139 9.68 -5.36 2.75
N GLY A 140 10.31 -6.07 3.69
CA GLY A 140 11.64 -5.72 4.22
C GLY A 140 12.75 -5.84 3.17
N ASN A 141 12.71 -6.89 2.34
CA ASN A 141 13.64 -7.08 1.23
C ASN A 141 13.48 -5.95 0.19
N ALA A 142 12.24 -5.61 -0.15
CA ALA A 142 11.89 -4.52 -1.06
C ALA A 142 12.40 -3.16 -0.55
N LEU A 143 12.25 -2.86 0.75
CA LEU A 143 12.81 -1.64 1.36
C LEU A 143 14.34 -1.60 1.27
N THR A 144 14.98 -2.74 1.50
CA THR A 144 16.44 -2.87 1.36
C THR A 144 16.90 -2.54 -0.08
N TYR A 145 16.17 -3.01 -1.10
CA TYR A 145 16.42 -2.66 -2.50
C TYR A 145 16.28 -1.15 -2.77
N LEU A 146 15.22 -0.51 -2.25
CA LEU A 146 15.01 0.93 -2.41
C LEU A 146 16.14 1.74 -1.78
N LYS A 147 16.61 1.31 -0.60
CA LYS A 147 17.76 1.92 0.09
C LYS A 147 19.03 1.82 -0.73
N TYR A 148 19.33 0.64 -1.30
CA TYR A 148 20.48 0.47 -2.21
C TYR A 148 20.38 1.28 -3.50
N SER A 149 19.15 1.58 -3.94
CA SER A 149 18.90 2.47 -5.06
C SER A 149 19.09 3.96 -4.71
N GLY A 150 19.45 4.25 -3.45
CA GLY A 150 19.68 5.60 -2.93
C GLY A 150 18.38 6.38 -2.73
N ILE A 151 17.30 5.68 -2.34
CA ILE A 151 16.03 6.28 -1.90
C ILE A 151 15.97 6.15 -0.38
N LYS A 152 15.66 7.24 0.30
CA LYS A 152 15.53 7.31 1.75
C LYS A 152 14.16 6.82 2.17
N VAL A 153 14.13 5.62 2.72
CA VAL A 153 12.91 4.91 3.14
C VAL A 153 12.87 4.62 4.64
N ASP A 154 13.69 5.29 5.46
CA ASP A 154 13.82 4.99 6.89
C ASP A 154 12.48 5.11 7.66
N TRP A 155 11.63 6.06 7.27
CA TRP A 155 10.29 6.21 7.85
C TRP A 155 9.38 5.02 7.52
N LEU A 156 9.57 4.40 6.35
CA LEU A 156 8.79 3.25 5.90
C LEU A 156 9.31 1.95 6.52
N GLU A 157 10.64 1.86 6.75
CA GLU A 157 11.25 0.82 7.58
C GLU A 157 10.66 0.85 9.01
N GLN A 158 10.59 2.03 9.63
CA GLN A 158 9.96 2.17 10.95
C GLN A 158 8.48 1.73 10.94
N LYS A 159 7.73 2.13 9.90
CA LYS A 159 6.32 1.73 9.76
C LYS A 159 6.15 0.22 9.57
N LEU A 160 7.05 -0.43 8.82
CA LEU A 160 7.05 -1.89 8.69
C LEU A 160 7.28 -2.59 10.04
N GLU A 161 8.21 -2.09 10.85
CA GLU A 161 8.45 -2.64 12.20
C GLU A 161 7.23 -2.46 13.12
N GLU A 162 6.57 -1.29 13.12
CA GLU A 162 5.31 -1.09 13.84
C GLU A 162 4.23 -2.10 13.42
N VAL A 163 4.12 -2.41 12.13
CA VAL A 163 3.17 -3.40 11.62
C VAL A 163 3.54 -4.82 12.06
N LYS A 164 4.83 -5.18 12.02
CA LYS A 164 5.32 -6.49 12.51
C LYS A 164 5.01 -6.68 14.00
N GLU A 165 5.18 -5.66 14.82
CA GLU A 165 4.84 -5.72 16.25
C GLU A 165 3.34 -5.92 16.47
N LYS A 166 2.50 -5.16 15.76
CA LYS A 166 1.04 -5.33 15.85
C LYS A 166 0.60 -6.72 15.37
N LYS A 167 1.22 -7.26 14.31
CA LYS A 167 0.94 -8.61 13.79
C LYS A 167 1.25 -9.70 14.82
N LYS A 168 2.36 -9.57 15.56
CA LYS A 168 2.67 -10.47 16.68
C LYS A 168 1.61 -10.37 17.78
N GLY A 169 1.18 -9.15 18.12
CA GLY A 169 0.11 -8.93 19.09
C GLY A 169 -1.22 -9.58 18.69
N GLU A 170 -1.60 -9.47 17.42
CA GLU A 170 -2.78 -10.14 16.86
C GLU A 170 -2.70 -11.67 17.05
N GLN A 171 -1.60 -12.30 16.65
CA GLN A 171 -1.41 -13.76 16.77
C GLN A 171 -1.49 -14.26 18.22
N ILE A 172 -0.92 -13.50 19.16
CA ILE A 172 -1.01 -13.79 20.60
C ILE A 172 -2.48 -13.72 21.05
N GLY A 173 -3.20 -12.68 20.63
CA GLY A 173 -4.61 -12.50 20.92
C GLY A 173 -5.48 -13.64 20.37
N GLU A 174 -5.25 -14.04 19.11
CA GLU A 174 -5.95 -15.17 18.48
C GLU A 174 -5.72 -16.48 19.23
N THR A 175 -4.48 -16.76 19.62
CA THR A 175 -4.13 -17.94 20.42
C THR A 175 -4.90 -17.95 21.75
N ARG A 176 -4.95 -16.80 22.44
CA ARG A 176 -5.67 -16.67 23.71
C ARG A 176 -7.18 -16.84 23.56
N ILE A 177 -7.76 -16.37 22.45
CA ILE A 177 -9.18 -16.58 22.14
C ILE A 177 -9.47 -18.08 21.99
N GLN A 178 -8.65 -18.81 21.23
CA GLN A 178 -8.83 -20.25 21.02
C GLN A 178 -8.75 -21.04 22.34
N GLU A 179 -7.82 -20.69 23.24
CA GLU A 179 -7.74 -21.29 24.58
C GLU A 179 -9.02 -21.07 25.38
N LEU A 180 -9.52 -19.82 25.41
CA LEU A 180 -10.75 -19.48 26.13
C LEU A 180 -11.99 -20.15 25.53
N GLU A 181 -12.03 -20.34 24.22
CA GLU A 181 -13.12 -21.06 23.54
C GLU A 181 -13.16 -22.53 23.95
N GLU A 182 -12.01 -23.20 24.07
CA GLU A 182 -11.96 -24.59 24.54
C GLU A 182 -12.26 -24.71 26.05
N GLU A 183 -11.78 -23.78 26.88
CA GLU A 183 -12.17 -23.71 28.30
C GLU A 183 -13.69 -23.53 28.45
N LEU A 184 -14.30 -22.64 27.67
CA LEU A 184 -15.74 -22.40 27.69
C LEU A 184 -16.53 -23.64 27.27
N LYS A 185 -16.04 -24.37 26.27
CA LYS A 185 -16.65 -25.62 25.78
C LYS A 185 -16.57 -26.73 26.83
N ASP A 186 -15.46 -26.87 27.53
CA ASP A 186 -15.33 -27.81 28.65
C ASP A 186 -16.29 -27.45 29.80
N LEU A 187 -16.39 -26.16 30.14
CA LEU A 187 -17.31 -25.71 31.18
C LEU A 187 -18.78 -25.95 30.81
N LYS A 188 -19.17 -25.69 29.55
CA LYS A 188 -20.52 -25.99 29.06
C LYS A 188 -20.86 -27.47 29.22
N ARG A 189 -19.94 -28.38 28.90
CA ARG A 189 -20.12 -29.82 29.11
C ARG A 189 -20.30 -30.16 30.60
N LYS A 190 -19.47 -29.59 31.48
CA LYS A 190 -19.62 -29.80 32.93
C LYS A 190 -20.98 -29.31 33.45
N CYS A 191 -21.49 -28.20 32.94
CA CYS A 191 -22.83 -27.71 33.27
C CYS A 191 -23.92 -28.70 32.83
N THR A 192 -23.83 -29.25 31.61
CA THR A 192 -24.80 -30.25 31.14
C THR A 192 -24.79 -31.52 32.00
N ASP A 193 -23.60 -31.97 32.44
CA ASP A 193 -23.47 -33.13 33.32
C ASP A 193 -24.12 -32.87 34.69
N LEU A 194 -23.88 -31.67 35.26
CA LEU A 194 -24.47 -31.26 36.53
C LEU A 194 -26.00 -31.09 36.43
N GLU A 195 -26.51 -30.56 35.34
CA GLU A 195 -27.96 -30.47 35.09
C GLU A 195 -28.62 -31.85 35.04
N ALA A 196 -27.98 -32.82 34.39
CA ALA A 196 -28.46 -34.20 34.37
C ALA A 196 -28.47 -34.84 35.77
N LEU A 197 -27.41 -34.64 36.56
CA LEU A 197 -27.34 -35.11 37.95
C LEU A 197 -28.45 -34.48 38.81
N LEU A 198 -28.65 -33.17 38.70
CA LEU A 198 -29.71 -32.46 39.42
C LEU A 198 -31.11 -32.99 39.03
N GLY A 199 -31.34 -33.23 37.74
CA GLY A 199 -32.57 -33.84 37.24
C GLY A 199 -32.82 -35.22 37.86
N GLY A 200 -31.77 -36.05 37.95
CA GLY A 200 -31.82 -37.36 38.58
C GLY A 200 -32.12 -37.31 40.09
N GLU A 201 -31.54 -36.38 40.83
CA GLU A 201 -31.84 -36.24 42.27
C GLU A 201 -33.27 -35.73 42.50
N LYS A 202 -33.78 -34.82 41.67
CA LYS A 202 -35.18 -34.37 41.75
C LYS A 202 -36.17 -35.52 41.56
N THR A 203 -35.94 -36.41 40.60
CA THR A 203 -36.84 -37.57 40.39
C THR A 203 -36.78 -38.55 41.55
N LYS A 204 -35.60 -38.80 42.13
CA LYS A 204 -35.45 -39.63 43.35
C LYS A 204 -36.22 -39.04 44.53
N VAL A 205 -36.08 -37.74 44.79
CA VAL A 205 -36.78 -37.04 45.88
C VAL A 205 -38.30 -37.09 45.68
N LEU A 206 -38.78 -36.91 44.45
CA LEU A 206 -40.20 -37.03 44.14
C LEU A 206 -40.72 -38.45 44.37
N GLY A 207 -39.96 -39.47 43.96
CA GLY A 207 -40.29 -40.88 44.21
C GLY A 207 -40.37 -41.20 45.71
N ALA A 208 -39.41 -40.70 46.51
CA ALA A 208 -39.40 -40.92 47.97
C ALA A 208 -40.54 -40.20 48.71
N ARG A 209 -41.12 -39.15 48.12
CA ARG A 209 -42.26 -38.40 48.70
C ARG A 209 -43.63 -39.01 48.34
N ALA A 210 -43.67 -40.01 47.45
CA ALA A 210 -44.91 -40.70 47.13
C ALA A 210 -45.45 -41.44 48.37
N PRO A 211 -46.79 -41.50 48.58
CA PRO A 211 -47.37 -42.20 49.74
C PRO A 211 -46.99 -43.68 49.75
N ALA A 212 -46.54 -44.19 50.89
CA ALA A 212 -46.07 -45.59 51.05
C ALA A 212 -47.21 -46.63 51.11
N LEU A 213 -48.47 -46.20 51.28
CA LEU A 213 -49.65 -47.04 51.30
C LEU A 213 -50.69 -46.47 50.32
N THR A 214 -51.06 -47.27 49.32
CA THR A 214 -52.28 -47.04 48.52
C THR A 214 -53.40 -47.86 49.16
N LEU A 215 -54.49 -47.22 49.57
CA LEU A 215 -55.66 -47.87 50.18
C LEU A 215 -56.55 -48.60 49.15
N ASP A 216 -55.94 -49.31 48.20
CA ASP A 216 -56.65 -50.09 47.17
C ASP A 216 -56.53 -51.60 47.37
N ASP A 217 -55.89 -52.07 48.45
CA ASP A 217 -55.94 -53.48 48.84
C ASP A 217 -57.21 -53.74 49.68
N ASP A 218 -58.28 -54.11 48.96
CA ASP A 218 -59.48 -54.84 49.35
C ASP A 218 -60.27 -54.41 50.61
N VAL A 219 -61.42 -53.76 50.37
CA VAL A 219 -62.62 -53.97 51.21
C VAL A 219 -63.68 -54.67 50.35
N VAL A 220 -63.51 -55.98 50.18
CA VAL A 220 -64.64 -56.87 49.89
C VAL A 220 -65.22 -57.26 51.25
N LEU A 221 -66.31 -56.59 51.64
CA LEU A 221 -67.16 -56.95 52.78
C LEU A 221 -67.92 -58.27 52.54
#